data_AF-A0A924GG69-F1
#
_entry.id   AF-A0A924GG69-F1
#
_cell.length_a   1.000
_cell.length_b   1.000
_cell.length_c   1.000
_cell.angle_alpha   90.00
_cell.angle_beta   90.00
_cell.angle_gamma   90.00
#
_symmetry.space_group_name_H-M   'P 1'
#
loop_
_entity.id
_entity.type
_entity.pdbx_description
1 polymer ?
#
loop_
_entity_poly.entity_id
_entity_poly.type
_entity_poly.pdbx_seq_one_letter_code
_entity_poly.pdbx_strand_id
1 'polypeptide(L)' 'AWLTAGAAHHTVMTTQVGVEVFRDFADMASTELLVIDEDTTLRGFQKEVRWNAAYYRLNQAL' A
#
# COMPACT_ATOMS: atom_id res chain seq x y z
N ALA A 1 -4.19 7.14 8.21
CA ALA A 1 -3.76 6.13 7.24
C ALA A 1 -2.24 5.92 7.28
N TRP A 2 -1.40 6.95 7.07
CA TRP A 2 0.08 6.81 7.10
C TRP A 2 0.63 6.09 8.35
N LEU A 3 0.31 6.59 9.55
CA LEU A 3 0.72 5.94 10.80
C LEU A 3 0.11 4.54 10.98
N THR A 4 -1.13 4.33 10.50
CA THR A 4 -1.81 3.03 10.53
C THR A 4 -1.09 1.99 9.67
N ALA A 5 -0.50 2.41 8.54
CA ALA A 5 0.31 1.56 7.68
C ALA A 5 1.70 1.28 8.26
N GLY A 6 2.12 1.94 9.35
CA GLY A 6 3.48 1.86 9.87
C GLY A 6 4.52 2.49 8.93
N ALA A 7 4.11 3.44 8.08
CA ALA A 7 4.98 4.04 7.07
C ALA A 7 6.08 4.91 7.69
N ALA A 8 7.24 4.95 7.02
CA ALA A 8 8.43 5.68 7.47
C ALA A 8 8.22 7.21 7.50
N HIS A 9 9.11 7.94 8.18
CA HIS A 9 9.11 9.40 8.18
C HIS A 9 9.86 10.00 6.98
N HIS A 10 10.86 9.30 6.45
CA HIS A 10 11.51 9.66 5.19
C HIS A 10 10.66 9.20 4.00
N THR A 11 10.48 10.09 3.03
CA THR A 11 9.68 9.86 1.84
C THR A 11 10.42 10.26 0.58
N VAL A 12 9.92 9.81 -0.57
CA VAL A 12 10.31 10.31 -1.89
C VAL A 12 9.11 11.05 -2.46
N MET A 13 9.32 12.30 -2.88
CA MET A 13 8.29 13.14 -3.49
C MET A 13 8.56 13.28 -4.99
N THR A 14 7.50 13.24 -5.80
CA THR A 14 7.58 13.38 -7.25
C THR A 14 6.33 14.07 -7.81
N THR A 15 6.49 14.78 -8.92
CA THR A 15 5.39 15.36 -9.72
C THR A 15 5.39 14.81 -11.16
N GLN A 16 6.30 13.88 -11.47
CA GLN A 16 6.52 13.34 -12.81
C GLN A 16 5.84 12.00 -13.02
N VAL A 17 5.62 11.23 -11.94
CA VAL A 17 4.99 9.90 -11.99
C VAL A 17 3.73 9.87 -11.14
N GLY A 18 2.68 9.24 -11.67
CA GLY A 18 1.41 9.02 -10.97
C GLY A 18 1.35 7.68 -10.24
N VAL A 19 0.26 7.45 -9.51
CA VAL A 19 0.06 6.23 -8.70
C VAL A 19 0.07 4.94 -9.53
N GLU A 20 -0.36 4.98 -10.79
CA GLU A 20 -0.38 3.80 -11.67
C GLU A 20 1.00 3.17 -11.84
N VAL A 21 2.04 3.99 -11.95
CA VAL A 21 3.42 3.51 -12.07
C VAL A 21 3.85 2.75 -10.80
N PHE A 22 3.39 3.20 -9.63
CA PHE A 22 3.67 2.51 -8.37
C PHE A 22 2.84 1.23 -8.21
N ARG A 23 1.63 1.17 -8.76
CA ARG A 23 0.82 -0.07 -8.84
C ARG A 23 1.53 -1.12 -9.69
N ASP A 24 1.94 -0.75 -10.90
CA ASP A 24 2.68 -1.64 -11.80
C ASP A 24 3.98 -2.14 -11.14
N PHE A 25 4.73 -1.24 -10.49
CA PHE A 25 5.95 -1.62 -9.78
C PHE A 25 5.68 -2.61 -8.63
N ALA A 26 4.65 -2.37 -7.82
CA ALA A 26 4.29 -3.23 -6.70
C ALA A 26 3.89 -4.63 -7.16
N ASP A 27 3.12 -4.73 -8.25
CA ASP A 27 2.74 -6.00 -8.86
C ASP A 27 3.97 -6.75 -9.39
N MET A 28 4.84 -6.08 -10.15
CA MET A 28 6.09 -6.66 -10.67
C MET A 28 7.02 -7.14 -9.54
N ALA A 29 7.07 -6.38 -8.44
CA ALA A 29 7.90 -6.70 -7.28
C ALA A 29 7.21 -7.65 -6.28
N SER A 30 5.98 -8.09 -6.54
CA SER A 30 5.18 -8.91 -5.61
C SER A 30 5.11 -8.31 -4.19
N THR A 31 4.97 -6.99 -4.11
CA THR A 31 5.01 -6.22 -2.86
C THR A 31 3.68 -5.54 -2.59
N GLU A 32 3.27 -5.45 -1.33
CA GLU A 32 2.07 -4.71 -0.93
C GLU A 32 2.17 -3.22 -1.28
N LEU A 33 1.14 -2.71 -1.95
CA LEU A 33 0.89 -1.28 -2.11
C LEU A 33 -0.38 -0.88 -1.37
N LEU A 34 -0.27 0.16 -0.56
CA LEU A 34 -1.39 0.85 0.07
C LEU A 34 -1.47 2.27 -0.48
N VAL A 35 -2.63 2.64 -1.02
CA VAL A 35 -2.86 3.97 -1.58
C VAL A 35 -3.61 4.83 -0.56
N ILE A 36 -3.20 6.09 -0.42
CA ILE A 36 -3.89 7.10 0.39
C ILE A 36 -4.19 8.28 -0.53
N ASP A 37 -5.47 8.51 -0.78
CA ASP A 37 -6.01 9.49 -1.73
C ASP A 37 -7.32 10.12 -1.19
N GLU A 38 -8.05 10.85 -2.04
CA GLU A 38 -9.30 11.55 -1.69
C GLU A 38 -10.43 10.61 -1.23
N ASP A 39 -10.42 9.35 -1.64
CA ASP A 39 -11.47 8.38 -1.32
C ASP A 39 -11.16 7.58 -0.05
N THR A 40 -9.97 7.78 0.52
CA THR A 40 -9.50 7.02 1.67
C THR A 40 -10.25 7.36 2.95
N THR A 41 -10.96 6.37 3.51
CA THR A 41 -11.51 6.45 4.88
C THR A 41 -10.65 5.65 5.86
N LEU A 42 -10.47 6.14 7.09
CA LEU A 42 -9.66 5.44 8.09
C LEU A 42 -10.17 4.02 8.36
N ARG A 43 -11.50 3.83 8.42
CA ARG A 43 -12.12 2.51 8.62
C ARG A 43 -11.90 1.58 7.44
N GLY A 44 -11.98 2.10 6.20
CA GLY A 44 -11.71 1.32 4.98
C GLY A 44 -10.25 0.87 4.95
N PHE A 45 -9.33 1.83 5.12
CA PHE A 45 -7.90 1.59 5.13
C PHE A 45 -7.46 0.56 6.18
N GLN A 46 -8.00 0.64 7.41
CA GLN A 46 -7.72 -0.35 8.45
C GLN A 46 -8.18 -1.77 8.10
N LYS A 47 -9.26 -1.91 7.33
CA LYS A 47 -9.72 -3.22 6.85
C LYS A 47 -8.80 -3.74 5.75
N GLU A 48 -8.44 -2.89 4.80
CA GLU A 48 -7.53 -3.21 3.70
C GLU A 48 -6.18 -3.74 4.22
N VAL A 49 -5.54 -3.03 5.14
CA VAL A 49 -4.28 -3.48 5.79
C VAL A 49 -4.42 -4.87 6.41
N ARG A 50 -5.56 -5.17 7.06
CA ARG A 50 -5.78 -6.48 7.70
C ARG A 50 -5.99 -7.59 6.67
N TRP A 51 -6.71 -7.30 5.59
CA TRP A 51 -6.97 -8.26 4.52
C TRP A 51 -5.69 -8.58 3.74
N ASN A 52 -4.92 -7.55 3.38
CA ASN A 52 -3.64 -7.71 2.71
C ASN A 52 -2.64 -8.49 3.57
N ALA A 53 -2.53 -8.18 4.86
CA ALA A 53 -1.65 -8.92 5.76
C ALA A 53 -1.97 -10.43 5.80
N ALA A 54 -3.24 -10.82 5.70
CA ALA A 54 -3.62 -12.22 5.57
C ALA A 54 -3.23 -12.80 4.20
N TYR A 55 -3.52 -12.09 3.11
CA TYR A 55 -3.17 -12.49 1.75
C TYR A 55 -1.66 -12.70 1.57
N TYR A 56 -0.83 -11.71 1.93
CA TYR A 56 0.63 -11.79 1.77
C TYR A 56 1.25 -12.88 2.64
N ARG A 57 0.71 -13.16 3.83
CA ARG A 57 1.17 -14.30 4.65
C ARG A 57 0.84 -15.65 4.02
N LEU A 58 -0.34 -15.78 3.41
CA LEU A 58 -0.71 -17.02 2.70
C LEU A 58 0.12 -17.19 1.42
N ASN A 59 0.35 -16.11 0.68
CA ASN A 59 1.12 -16.14 -0.56
C ASN A 59 2.62 -16.41 -0.34
N GLN A 60 3.19 -16.02 0.80
CA GLN A 60 4.57 -16.36 1.17
C GLN A 60 4.78 -17.81 1.61
N ALA A 61 3.71 -18.51 2.00
CA ALA A 61 3.77 -19.90 2.47
C ALA A 61 3.60 -20.94 1.34
N LEU A 62 3.32 -20.48 0.11
CA LEU A 62 3.23 -21.26 -1.11
C LEU A 62 4.49 -21.05 -1.96
#